data_AF-A0A7C2ZCE6-F1
#
_entry.id   AF-A0A7C2ZCE6-F1
#
_cell.length_a   1.000
_cell.length_b   1.000
_cell.length_c   1.000
_cell.angle_alpha   90.00
_cell.angle_beta   90.00
_cell.angle_gamma   90.00
#
_symmetry.space_group_name_H-M   'P 1'
#
loop_
_entity.id
_entity.type
_entity.pdbx_description
1 polymer ?
#
loop_
_entity_poly.entity_id
_entity_poly.type
_entity_poly.pdbx_seq_one_letter_code
_entity_poly.pdbx_strand_id
1 'polypeptide(L)'
;MPRYLTLHTLACLTRQGAEELAARLCAATDVAVRRVLVNLTEGKMLVEVEAAAREPLEAWLRAEGMHYDWLLRIEYELREGRLVASD
;
A
#
# COMPACT_ATOMS: atom_id res chain seq x y z
N MET A 1 -9.93 1.68 11.00
CA MET A 1 -8.90 2.75 10.84
C MET A 1 -8.91 3.12 9.37
N PRO A 2 -8.77 4.40 8.99
CA PRO A 2 -8.81 4.78 7.58
C PRO A 2 -7.88 3.91 6.72
N ARG A 3 -8.46 3.35 5.66
CA ARG A 3 -7.71 2.58 4.66
C ARG A 3 -7.24 3.48 3.52
N TYR A 4 -6.07 3.17 3.03
CA TYR A 4 -5.43 3.85 1.92
C TYR A 4 -4.91 2.83 0.93
N LEU A 5 -4.97 3.20 -0.35
CA LEU A 5 -4.36 2.46 -1.44
C LEU A 5 -3.27 3.34 -2.05
N THR A 6 -2.08 2.78 -2.20
CA THR A 6 -0.94 3.46 -2.83
C THR A 6 -0.45 2.67 -4.03
N LEU A 7 -0.09 3.37 -5.10
CA LEU A 7 0.61 2.80 -6.25
C LEU A 7 2.06 3.24 -6.25
N HIS A 8 2.97 2.29 -6.47
CA HIS A 8 4.40 2.50 -6.52
C HIS A 8 5.00 1.94 -7.80
N THR A 9 6.05 2.58 -8.29
CA THR A 9 6.89 2.07 -9.38
C THR A 9 8.04 1.26 -8.79
N LEU A 10 8.17 0.00 -9.20
CA LEU A 10 9.27 -0.89 -8.86
C LEU A 10 10.31 -0.80 -9.97
N ALA A 11 11.50 -0.30 -9.65
CA ALA A 11 12.61 -0.11 -10.59
C ALA A 11 13.24 -1.44 -11.04
N CYS A 12 12.53 -2.21 -11.87
CA CYS A 12 12.98 -3.51 -12.40
C CYS A 12 13.36 -4.53 -11.32
N LEU A 13 12.67 -4.53 -10.17
CA LEU A 13 12.92 -5.50 -9.10
C LEU A 13 12.77 -6.93 -9.62
N THR A 14 13.66 -7.81 -9.17
CA THR A 14 13.45 -9.25 -9.31
C THR A 14 12.29 -9.70 -8.44
N ARG A 15 11.73 -10.89 -8.68
CA ARG A 15 10.72 -11.48 -7.80
C ARG A 15 11.19 -11.53 -6.34
N GLN A 16 12.45 -11.94 -6.12
CA GLN A 16 13.04 -11.98 -4.78
C GLN A 16 13.09 -10.59 -4.14
N GLY A 17 13.55 -9.57 -4.88
CA GLY A 17 13.60 -8.20 -4.36
C GLY A 17 12.21 -7.65 -4.03
N ALA A 18 11.19 -7.99 -4.82
CA ALA A 18 9.81 -7.63 -4.52
C ALA A 18 9.25 -8.37 -3.30
N GLU A 19 9.64 -9.63 -3.09
CA GLU A 19 9.26 -10.43 -1.91
C GLU A 19 9.90 -9.88 -0.63
N GLU A 20 11.19 -9.55 -0.65
CA GLU A 20 11.90 -8.90 0.46
C GLU A 20 11.29 -7.54 0.80
N LEU A 21 10.98 -6.73 -0.21
CA LEU A 21 10.30 -5.45 -0.02
C LEU A 21 8.92 -5.64 0.61
N ALA A 22 8.10 -6.55 0.07
CA ALA A 22 6.76 -6.82 0.61
C ALA A 22 6.82 -7.31 2.06
N ALA A 23 7.76 -8.21 2.39
CA ALA A 23 7.96 -8.68 3.75
C ALA A 23 8.34 -7.54 4.71
N ARG A 24 9.23 -6.62 4.28
CA ARG A 24 9.59 -5.45 5.07
C ARG A 24 8.40 -4.53 5.33
N LEU A 25 7.60 -4.24 4.30
CA LEU A 25 6.40 -3.41 4.46
C LEU A 25 5.39 -4.06 5.42
N CYS A 26 5.18 -5.37 5.32
CA CYS A 26 4.28 -6.12 6.21
C CYS A 26 4.77 -6.20 7.66
N ALA A 27 6.08 -6.00 7.91
CA ALA A 27 6.65 -5.98 9.26
C ALA A 27 6.56 -4.60 9.94
N ALA A 28 6.02 -3.58 9.25
CA ALA A 28 5.83 -2.26 9.81
C ALA A 28 4.91 -2.29 11.04
N THR A 29 5.20 -1.42 12.02
CA THR A 29 4.43 -1.29 13.28
C THR A 29 3.67 0.02 13.38
N ASP A 30 4.11 1.06 12.66
CA ASP A 30 3.46 2.38 12.64
C ASP A 30 2.17 2.41 11.79
N VAL A 31 2.06 1.48 10.84
CA VAL A 31 0.90 1.28 9.96
C VAL A 31 0.60 -0.21 9.83
N ALA A 32 -0.62 -0.57 9.46
CA ALA A 32 -0.99 -1.96 9.23
C ALA A 32 -1.19 -2.23 7.73
N VAL A 33 -0.22 -2.91 7.11
CA VAL A 33 -0.33 -3.35 5.71
C VAL A 33 -1.30 -4.53 5.62
N ARG A 34 -2.34 -4.37 4.79
CA ARG A 34 -3.40 -5.36 4.59
C ARG A 34 -3.15 -6.25 3.40
N ARG A 35 -2.63 -5.67 2.32
CA ARG A 35 -2.39 -6.37 1.08
C ARG A 35 -1.28 -5.71 0.28
N VAL A 36 -0.45 -6.53 -0.34
CA VAL A 36 0.54 -6.12 -1.34
C VAL A 36 0.25 -6.87 -2.63
N LEU A 37 0.13 -6.15 -3.74
CA LEU A 37 -0.04 -6.70 -5.08
C LEU A 37 1.11 -6.23 -5.95
N VAL A 38 1.74 -7.14 -6.68
CA VAL A 38 2.91 -6.83 -7.51
C VAL A 38 2.68 -7.25 -8.95
N ASN A 39 2.95 -6.34 -9.88
CA ASN A 39 3.06 -6.61 -11.31
C ASN A 39 4.53 -6.37 -11.72
N LEU A 40 5.31 -7.44 -11.87
CA LEU A 40 6.71 -7.33 -12.27
C LEU A 40 6.89 -6.99 -13.76
N THR A 41 5.91 -7.32 -14.60
CA THR A 41 5.95 -7.00 -16.03
C THR A 41 5.88 -5.49 -16.26
N GLU A 42 5.02 -4.80 -15.51
CA GLU A 42 4.88 -3.33 -15.57
C GLU A 42 5.74 -2.59 -14.54
N GLY A 43 6.39 -3.33 -13.64
CA GLY A 43 7.14 -2.75 -12.53
C GLY A 43 6.25 -1.92 -11.61
N LYS A 44 5.09 -2.46 -11.20
CA LYS A 44 4.13 -1.76 -10.33
C LYS A 44 3.83 -2.55 -9.06
N MET A 45 3.58 -1.82 -7.99
CA MET A 45 3.13 -2.37 -6.71
C MET A 45 1.96 -1.55 -6.17
N LEU A 46 0.89 -2.24 -5.77
CA LEU A 46 -0.19 -1.66 -4.99
C LEU A 46 -0.06 -2.12 -3.54
N VAL A 47 -0.21 -1.19 -2.61
CA VAL A 47 -0.21 -1.49 -1.17
C VAL A 47 -1.49 -0.92 -0.56
N GLU A 48 -2.25 -1.79 0.09
CA GLU A 48 -3.40 -1.41 0.90
C GLU A 48 -2.97 -1.33 2.37
N VAL A 49 -3.17 -0.17 2.99
CA VAL A 49 -2.63 0.15 4.32
C VAL A 49 -3.69 0.80 5.19
N GLU A 50 -3.76 0.40 6.45
CA GLU A 50 -4.47 1.12 7.50
C GLU A 50 -3.53 2.05 8.25
N ALA A 51 -3.92 3.31 8.38
CA ALA A 51 -3.17 4.32 9.12
C ALA A 51 -4.12 5.26 9.84
N ALA A 52 -3.64 5.92 10.91
CA ALA A 52 -4.46 6.85 11.70
C ALA A 52 -4.92 8.07 10.88
N ALA A 53 -4.08 8.54 9.96
CA ALA A 53 -4.38 9.63 9.02
C ALA A 53 -3.46 9.51 7.79
N ARG A 54 -3.57 10.46 6.86
CA ARG A 54 -2.76 10.49 5.65
C ARG A 54 -1.30 10.87 5.95
N GLU A 55 -1.10 11.83 6.85
CA GLU A 55 0.21 12.39 7.16
C GLU A 55 1.16 11.35 7.79
N PRO A 56 0.74 10.51 8.76
CA PRO A 56 1.58 9.41 9.26
C PRO A 56 1.92 8.38 8.19
N LEU A 57 0.99 8.07 7.28
CA LEU A 57 1.23 7.14 6.17
C LEU A 57 2.29 7.70 5.21
N GLU A 58 2.17 8.97 4.82
CA GLU A 58 3.15 9.63 3.95
C GLU A 58 4.54 9.72 4.62
N ALA A 59 4.59 9.96 5.92
CA ALA A 59 5.84 9.95 6.69
C ALA A 59 6.49 8.56 6.72
N TRP A 60 5.70 7.52 6.97
CA TRP A 60 6.17 6.13 6.96
C TRP A 60 6.67 5.71 5.57
N LEU A 61 5.91 6.00 4.50
CA LEU A 61 6.34 5.70 3.12
C LEU A 61 7.68 6.37 2.79
N ARG A 62 7.86 7.64 3.19
CA ARG A 62 9.12 8.35 3.00
C ARG A 62 10.27 7.69 3.78
N ALA A 63 10.02 7.26 5.01
CA ALA A 63 11.03 6.58 5.84
C ALA A 63 11.46 5.23 5.24
N GLU A 64 10.52 4.51 4.61
CA GLU A 64 10.78 3.26 3.88
C GLU A 64 11.45 3.47 2.50
N GLY A 65 11.71 4.73 2.11
CA GLY A 65 12.24 5.07 0.79
C GLY A 65 11.25 4.81 -0.35
N MET A 66 9.96 4.72 -0.03
CA MET A 66 8.89 4.39 -0.97
C MET A 66 8.26 5.67 -1.53
N HIS A 67 8.46 5.89 -2.82
CA HIS A 67 7.73 6.91 -3.57
C HIS A 67 6.43 6.31 -4.12
N TYR A 68 5.34 7.07 -4.06
CA TYR A 68 4.06 6.70 -4.67
C TYR A 68 3.73 7.58 -5.87
N ASP A 69 3.15 6.98 -6.89
CA ASP A 69 2.56 7.68 -8.04
C ASP A 69 1.27 8.40 -7.60
N TRP A 70 0.46 7.71 -6.78
CA TRP A 70 -0.72 8.28 -6.13
C TRP A 70 -1.03 7.56 -4.82
N LEU A 71 -1.78 8.27 -3.97
CA LEU A 71 -2.28 7.79 -2.69
C LEU A 71 -3.76 8.19 -2.57
N LEU A 72 -4.61 7.18 -2.43
CA LEU A 72 -6.06 7.31 -2.35
C LEU A 72 -6.55 6.84 -0.98
N ARG A 73 -7.43 7.61 -0.33
CA ARG A 73 -8.19 7.13 0.82
C ARG A 73 -9.36 6.29 0.32
N ILE A 74 -9.52 5.09 0.86
CA ILE A 74 -10.67 4.22 0.57
C ILE A 74 -11.80 4.68 1.50
N GLU A 75 -12.80 5.34 0.95
CA GLU A 75 -13.99 5.78 1.70
C GLU A 75 -15.12 4.75 1.63
N TYR A 76 -15.30 4.16 0.45
CA TYR A 76 -16.31 3.14 0.19
C TYR A 76 -15.69 2.00 -0.61
N GLU A 77 -16.22 0.80 -0.42
CA GLU A 77 -15.90 -0.36 -1.24
C GLU A 77 -17.15 -1.19 -1.52
N LEU A 78 -17.13 -1.96 -2.60
CA LEU A 78 -18.23 -2.83 -2.95
C LEU A 78 -18.10 -4.15 -2.16
N ARG A 79 -19.05 -4.41 -1.25
CA ARG A 79 -19.22 -5.71 -0.60
C ARG A 79 -20.60 -6.25 -0.91
N GLU A 80 -20.68 -7.50 -1.37
CA GLU A 80 -21.95 -8.18 -1.66
C GLU A 80 -22.91 -7.36 -2.56
N GLY A 81 -22.34 -6.68 -3.57
CA GLY A 81 -23.11 -5.86 -4.52
C GLY A 81 -23.58 -4.51 -3.98
N ARG A 82 -23.13 -4.07 -2.80
CA ARG A 82 -23.47 -2.76 -2.21
C ARG A 82 -22.21 -1.98 -1.88
N LEU A 83 -22.21 -0.67 -2.15
CA LEU A 83 -21.17 0.22 -1.66
C LEU A 83 -21.37 0.42 -0.16
N VAL A 84 -20.38 0.00 0.62
CA VAL A 84 -20.36 0.16 2.08
C VAL A 84 -19.17 1.02 2.46
N ALA A 85 -19.27 1.71 3.59
CA ALA A 85 -18.15 2.48 4.12
C ALA A 85 -16.97 1.53 4.40
N SER A 86 -15.78 2.00 4.07
CA SER A 86 -14.54 1.33 4.40
C SER A 86 -14.17 1.67 5.84
N ASP A 87 -14.48 0.77 6.77
CA ASP A 87 -14.08 0.87 8.19
C ASP A 87 -12.55 0.86 8.39
#